data_AF-A0A7J9B3Y8-F1
#
_entry.id   AF-A0A7J9B3Y8-F1
#
_cell.length_a   1.000
_cell.length_b   1.000
_cell.length_c   1.000
_cell.angle_alpha   90.00
_cell.angle_beta   90.00
_cell.angle_gamma   90.00
#
_symmetry.space_group_name_H-M   'P 1'
#
loop_
_entity.id
_entity.type
_entity.pdbx_description
1 polymer ?
#
loop_
_entity_poly.entity_id
_entity_poly.type
_entity_poly.pdbx_seq_one_letter_code
_entity_poly.pdbx_strand_id
1 'polypeptide(L)'
;MEESNNYGDQHPLLLMLNQEQLINYGSGVADCSRCGEEVSAPCFCCAEHCRFYLHKVCAEAPLELNHPFHHDHPLLLMQNAPYSSAGD
;
A
#
# COMPACT_ATOMS: atom_id res chain seq x y z
N MET A 1 -12.52 -0.29 17.19
CA MET A 1 -11.16 -0.85 17.07
C MET A 1 -11.03 -1.33 15.64
N GLU A 2 -10.69 -0.42 14.74
CA GLU A 2 -10.41 -0.74 13.33
C GLU A 2 -8.89 -0.82 13.22
N GLU A 3 -8.36 -1.93 13.70
CA GLU A 3 -6.94 -2.25 13.60
C GLU A 3 -6.84 -3.30 12.50
N SER A 4 -6.70 -2.86 11.27
CA SER A 4 -6.31 -3.73 10.17
C SER A 4 -5.15 -3.08 9.44
N ASN A 5 -4.09 -2.82 10.21
CA ASN A 5 -2.80 -2.39 9.68
C ASN A 5 -2.02 -3.65 9.27
N ASN A 6 -2.16 -4.02 8.00
CA ASN A 6 -1.39 -5.08 7.35
C ASN A 6 -0.75 -4.52 6.08
N TYR A 7 -0.20 -3.31 6.17
CA TYR A 7 0.33 -2.57 5.02
C TYR A 7 1.80 -2.89 4.71
N GLY A 8 2.45 -3.79 5.45
CA GLY A 8 3.89 -4.03 5.33
C GLY A 8 4.73 -3.04 6.14
N ASP A 9 4.17 -1.89 6.52
CA ASP A 9 4.78 -0.93 7.45
C ASP A 9 4.20 -1.04 8.85
N GLN A 10 5.07 -1.07 9.86
CA GLN A 10 4.72 -1.06 11.29
C GLN A 10 4.40 0.36 11.82
N HIS A 11 4.18 1.32 10.93
CA HIS A 11 3.96 2.72 11.28
C HIS A 11 2.52 3.16 10.93
N PRO A 12 1.95 4.15 11.64
CA PRO A 12 0.68 4.74 11.27
C PRO A 12 0.72 5.36 9.86
N LEU A 13 -0.35 5.16 9.10
CA LEU A 13 -0.55 5.81 7.82
C LEU A 13 -1.31 7.13 8.00
N LEU A 14 -0.80 8.21 7.41
CA LEU A 14 -1.46 9.50 7.29
C LEU A 14 -2.17 9.60 5.95
N LEU A 15 -3.41 10.10 5.96
CA LEU A 15 -4.18 10.36 4.74
C LEU A 15 -3.87 11.77 4.22
N MET A 16 -3.23 11.85 3.06
CA MET A 16 -3.07 13.09 2.29
C MET A 16 -4.30 13.28 1.41
N LEU A 17 -4.99 14.41 1.59
CA LEU A 17 -6.27 14.67 0.90
C LEU A 17 -6.09 15.42 -0.44
N ASN A 18 -4.97 16.14 -0.61
CA ASN A 18 -4.72 16.96 -1.80
C ASN A 18 -3.24 16.93 -2.19
N GLN A 19 -2.93 17.37 -3.41
CA GLN A 19 -1.59 17.32 -3.97
C GLN A 19 -0.62 18.25 -3.22
N GLU A 20 -1.09 19.37 -2.68
CA GLU A 20 -0.26 20.33 -1.95
C GLU A 20 0.29 19.73 -0.65
N GLN A 21 -0.53 18.99 0.10
CA GLN A 21 -0.09 18.24 1.28
C GLN A 21 0.94 17.18 0.92
N LEU A 22 0.76 16.48 -0.20
CA LEU A 22 1.71 15.48 -0.68
C LEU A 22 3.06 16.11 -1.08
N ILE A 23 3.04 17.24 -1.79
CA ILE A 23 4.23 18.00 -2.18
C ILE A 23 4.95 18.57 -0.95
N ASN A 24 4.21 18.99 0.07
CA ASN A 24 4.82 19.46 1.33
C ASN A 24 5.45 18.31 2.12
N TYR A 25 4.87 17.11 2.06
CA TYR A 25 5.35 15.93 2.77
C TYR A 25 6.57 15.25 2.10
N GLY A 26 6.76 15.43 0.79
CA GLY A 26 7.89 14.87 0.04
C GLY A 26 8.05 15.42 -1.38
N SER A 27 9.12 15.02 -2.08
CA SER A 27 9.31 15.34 -3.51
C SER A 27 8.08 14.83 -4.28
N GLY A 28 7.33 15.72 -4.94
CA GLY A 28 5.95 15.50 -5.43
C GLY A 28 5.69 14.37 -6.43
N VAL A 29 6.65 13.46 -6.64
CA VAL A 29 6.53 12.20 -7.38
C VAL A 29 6.88 11.07 -6.41
N ALA A 30 5.90 10.23 -6.10
CA ALA A 30 6.06 9.05 -5.26
C ALA A 30 5.31 7.89 -5.91
N ASP A 31 5.86 6.68 -5.83
CA ASP A 31 5.23 5.48 -6.38
C ASP A 31 4.51 4.71 -5.27
N CYS A 32 3.38 4.12 -5.62
CA CYS A 32 2.61 3.27 -4.73
C CYS A 32 3.40 1.99 -4.45
N SER A 33 3.67 1.70 -3.19
CA SER A 33 4.46 0.54 -2.78
C SER A 33 3.78 -0.80 -3.09
N ARG A 34 2.49 -0.80 -3.46
CA ARG A 34 1.72 -2.02 -3.77
C ARG A 34 1.57 -2.30 -5.26
N CYS A 35 1.33 -1.28 -6.09
CA CYS A 35 1.17 -1.46 -7.54
C CYS A 35 2.36 -0.94 -8.36
N GLY A 36 3.25 -0.15 -7.76
CA GLY A 36 4.41 0.44 -8.42
C GLY A 36 4.10 1.63 -9.32
N GLU A 37 2.85 2.11 -9.36
CA GLU A 37 2.44 3.28 -10.14
C GLU A 37 2.48 4.57 -9.32
N GLU A 38 2.68 5.70 -9.98
CA GLU A 38 2.72 7.03 -9.35
C GLU A 38 1.45 7.30 -8.51
N VAL A 39 1.63 7.76 -7.27
CA VAL A 39 0.54 8.19 -6.39
C VAL A 39 0.11 9.61 -6.69
N SER A 40 -1.20 9.78 -6.79
CA SER A 40 -1.87 11.09 -6.73
C SER A 40 -2.71 11.15 -5.45
N ALA A 41 -2.94 12.37 -4.96
CA ALA A 41 -3.86 12.56 -3.85
C ALA A 41 -5.31 12.28 -4.28
N PRO A 42 -6.15 11.66 -3.42
CA PRO A 42 -5.86 11.28 -2.04
C PRO A 42 -5.10 9.95 -1.92
N CYS A 43 -4.09 9.93 -1.04
CA CYS A 43 -3.23 8.77 -0.82
C CYS A 43 -2.83 8.64 0.66
N PHE A 44 -2.34 7.46 1.04
CA PHE A 44 -1.77 7.21 2.36
C PHE A 44 -0.25 7.26 2.29
N CYS A 45 0.37 7.88 3.29
CA CYS A 45 1.82 7.87 3.46
C CYS A 45 2.20 7.45 4.88
N CYS A 46 3.36 6.82 5.05
CA CYS A 46 3.89 6.51 6.38
C CYS A 46 4.27 7.79 7.13
N ALA A 47 3.78 7.94 8.36
CA ALA A 47 4.03 9.09 9.25
C ALA A 47 5.52 9.32 9.59
N GLU A 48 6.35 8.27 9.50
CA GLU A 48 7.79 8.33 9.80
C GLU A 48 8.66 8.58 8.56
N HIS A 49 8.05 9.02 7.45
CA HIS A 49 8.74 9.34 6.20
C HIS A 49 9.56 8.16 5.63
N CYS A 50 9.10 6.92 5.81
CA CYS A 50 9.73 5.70 5.28
C CYS A 50 9.69 5.58 3.74
N ARG A 51 9.18 6.61 3.03
CA ARG A 51 8.87 6.59 1.60
C ARG A 51 7.87 5.49 1.20
N PHE A 52 7.03 5.09 2.14
CA PHE A 52 5.93 4.20 1.88
C PHE A 52 4.68 5.02 1.53
N TYR A 53 4.14 4.78 0.34
CA TYR A 53 2.98 5.46 -0.20
C TYR A 53 2.00 4.43 -0.76
N LEU A 54 0.71 4.65 -0.56
CA LEU A 54 -0.35 3.82 -1.11
C LEU A 54 -1.42 4.70 -1.72
N HIS A 55 -1.90 4.34 -2.92
CA HIS A 55 -3.21 4.83 -3.34
C HIS A 55 -4.26 4.41 -2.31
N LYS A 56 -5.29 5.23 -2.14
CA LYS A 56 -6.42 4.88 -1.26
C LYS A 56 -7.00 3.50 -1.60
N VAL A 57 -7.19 3.21 -2.89
CA VAL A 57 -7.69 1.90 -3.35
C VAL A 57 -6.72 0.76 -3.06
N CYS A 58 -5.41 0.99 -3.16
CA CYS A 58 -4.40 -0.02 -2.83
C CYS A 58 -4.37 -0.30 -1.32
N ALA A 59 -4.66 0.69 -0.48
CA ALA A 59 -4.78 0.50 0.95
C ALA A 59 -6.06 -0.27 1.31
N GLU A 60 -7.20 0.11 0.73
CA GLU A 60 -8.49 -0.51 1.05
C GLU A 60 -8.70 -1.88 0.38
N ALA A 61 -7.83 -2.26 -0.56
CA ALA A 61 -7.99 -3.52 -1.29
C ALA A 61 -7.80 -4.74 -0.36
N PRO A 62 -8.69 -5.73 -0.47
CA PRO A 62 -8.76 -6.85 0.46
C PRO A 62 -7.49 -7.69 0.42
N LEU A 63 -7.15 -8.27 1.58
CA LEU A 63 -6.05 -9.22 1.70
C LEU A 63 -6.39 -10.59 1.10
N GLU A 64 -7.67 -10.88 0.94
CA GLU A 64 -8.18 -12.14 0.40
C GLU A 64 -9.23 -11.87 -0.68
N LEU A 65 -9.05 -12.48 -1.84
CA LEU A 65 -9.97 -12.37 -2.96
C LEU A 65 -10.58 -13.75 -3.23
N ASN A 66 -11.87 -13.87 -2.89
CA ASN A 66 -12.68 -15.06 -3.12
C ASN A 66 -13.35 -14.96 -4.49
N HIS A 67 -12.80 -15.67 -5.48
CA HIS A 67 -13.33 -15.66 -6.84
C HIS A 67 -14.42 -16.74 -7.01
N PRO A 68 -15.57 -16.44 -7.64
CA PRO A 68 -16.68 -17.39 -7.77
C PRO A 68 -16.38 -18.63 -8.63
N PHE A 69 -15.26 -18.64 -9.36
CA PHE A 69 -14.81 -19.83 -10.08
C PHE A 69 -13.74 -20.64 -9.33
N HIS A 70 -13.25 -20.12 -8.19
CA HIS A 70 -12.20 -20.71 -7.37
C HIS A 70 -12.53 -20.58 -5.88
N HIS A 71 -13.73 -21.02 -5.49
CA HIS A 71 -14.23 -20.90 -4.11
C HIS A 71 -13.32 -21.57 -3.07
N ASP A 72 -12.66 -22.68 -3.42
CA ASP A 72 -11.77 -23.42 -2.51
C ASP A 72 -10.31 -22.91 -2.56
N HIS A 73 -10.02 -21.92 -3.42
CA HIS A 73 -8.67 -21.41 -3.64
C HIS A 73 -8.67 -19.87 -3.62
N PRO A 74 -8.84 -19.26 -2.44
CA PRO A 74 -8.78 -17.82 -2.31
C PRO A 74 -7.39 -17.28 -2.69
N LEU A 75 -7.39 -16.14 -3.38
CA LEU A 75 -6.15 -15.41 -3.68
C LEU A 75 -5.77 -14.57 -2.47
N LEU A 76 -4.65 -14.94 -1.83
CA LEU A 76 -4.11 -14.21 -0.69
C LEU A 76 -3.06 -13.21 -1.17
N LEU A 77 -3.22 -11.96 -0.76
CA LEU A 77 -2.20 -10.95 -0.95
C LEU A 77 -1.10 -11.13 0.11
N MET A 78 0.11 -11.39 -0.36
CA MET A 78 1.29 -11.50 0.49
C MET A 78 1.98 -10.14 0.64
N GLN A 79 2.39 -9.79 1.85
CA GLN A 79 3.16 -8.57 2.13
C GLN A 79 4.55 -8.60 1.50
N ASN A 80 5.16 -9.78 1.43
CA ASN A 80 6.49 -10.00 0.89
C ASN A 80 6.39 -10.94 -0.30
N ALA A 81 7.21 -10.69 -1.32
CA ALA A 81 7.37 -11.64 -2.41
C ALA A 81 7.86 -12.98 -1.82
N PRO A 82 7.18 -14.11 -2.09
CA PRO A 82 7.59 -15.41 -1.58
C PRO A 82 8.92 -15.89 -2.19
N TYR A 83 9.38 -15.22 -3.24
CA TYR A 83 10.66 -15.45 -3.88
C TYR A 83 11.52 -14.20 -3.71
N SER A 84 12.15 -14.05 -2.55
CA SER A 84 13.37 -13.26 -2.46
C SER A 84 14.44 -14.02 -3.25
N SER A 85 14.74 -13.59 -4.48
CA SER A 85 15.94 -14.05 -5.18
C SER A 85 17.16 -13.49 -4.43
N ALA A 86 17.56 -14.17 -3.36
CA ALA A 86 18.91 -14.13 -2.87
C ALA A 86 19.74 -15.05 -3.78
N GLY A 87 20.64 -14.45 -4.56
CA GLY A 87 21.56 -15.12 -5.50
C GLY A 87 21.56 -14.36 -6.84
N ASP A 88 22.67 -13.83 -7.35
CA ASP A 88 24.11 -14.07 -7.14
C ASP A 88 24.87 -12.74 -7.11
#